data_AF-X1DFX2-F1
#
_entry.id   AF-X1DFX2-F1
#
_cell.length_a   1.000
_cell.length_b   1.000
_cell.length_c   1.000
_cell.angle_alpha   90.00
_cell.angle_beta   90.00
_cell.angle_gamma   90.00
#
_symmetry.space_group_name_H-M   'P 1'
#
loop_
_entity.id
_entity.type
_entity.pdbx_description
1 polymer ?
#
loop_
_entity_poly.entity_id
_entity_poly.type
_entity_poly.pdbx_seq_one_letter_code
_entity_poly.pdbx_strand_id
1 'polypeptide(L)' 'FKVDINNIFYRQIKKLVNLGLLEKDDCKIKLTNKGIFLANTVFREFVD' A
#
# COMPACT_ATOMS: atom_id res chain seq x y z
N PHE A 1 9.75 22.13 3.34
CA PHE A 1 9.36 20.84 3.94
C PHE A 1 8.64 20.00 2.91
N LYS A 2 9.36 19.19 2.12
CA LYS A 2 8.75 18.24 1.20
C LYS A 2 9.56 16.96 1.31
N VAL A 3 9.20 16.12 2.28
CA VAL A 3 9.87 14.83 2.43
C VAL A 3 9.19 13.86 1.47
N ASP A 4 9.99 13.25 0.60
CA ASP A 4 9.48 12.26 -0.35
C ASP A 4 9.01 11.02 0.40
N ILE A 5 7.72 10.71 0.25
CA ILE A 5 7.10 9.52 0.84
C ILE A 5 7.79 8.23 0.38
N ASN A 6 8.34 8.23 -0.84
CA ASN A 6 9.12 7.14 -1.38
C ASN A 6 10.41 6.93 -0.60
N ASN A 7 11.03 7.98 -0.04
CA ASN A 7 12.27 7.85 0.73
C ASN A 7 12.00 7.37 2.15
N ILE A 8 10.95 7.85 2.80
CA ILE A 8 10.62 7.43 4.18
C ILE A 8 10.09 5.98 4.18
N PHE A 9 9.17 5.67 3.27
CA PHE A 9 8.44 4.40 3.28
C PHE A 9 8.89 3.43 2.18
N TYR A 10 10.09 3.63 1.60
CA TYR A 10 10.62 2.82 0.51
C TYR A 10 10.47 1.32 0.77
N ARG A 11 10.89 0.88 1.96
CA ARG A 11 10.91 -0.54 2.34
C ARG A 11 9.51 -1.11 2.45
N GLN A 12 8.59 -0.38 3.06
CA GLN A 12 7.20 -0.79 3.25
C GLN A 12 6.48 -0.84 1.90
N ILE A 13 6.63 0.20 1.08
CA ILE A 13 6.04 0.27 -0.27
C ILE A 13 6.57 -0.87 -1.12
N LYS A 14 7.88 -1.10 -1.17
CA LYS A 14 8.49 -2.20 -1.93
C LYS A 14 7.98 -3.57 -1.47
N LYS A 15 7.84 -3.78 -0.15
CA LYS A 15 7.27 -5.02 0.39
C LYS A 15 5.84 -5.24 -0.09
N LEU A 16 4.99 -4.21 -0.03
CA LEU A 16 3.59 -4.30 -0.42
C LEU A 16 3.42 -4.46 -1.95
N VAL A 17 4.32 -3.88 -2.74
CA VAL A 17 4.40 -4.13 -4.20
C VAL A 17 4.78 -5.59 -4.47
N ASN A 18 5.81 -6.12 -3.80
CA ASN A 18 6.21 -7.52 -3.96
C ASN A 18 5.12 -8.52 -3.54
N LEU A 19 4.25 -8.15 -2.60
CA LEU A 19 3.10 -8.95 -2.19
C LEU A 19 1.90 -8.85 -3.16
N GLY A 20 2.00 -7.99 -4.17
CA GLY A 20 0.93 -7.71 -5.13
C GLY A 20 -0.25 -6.95 -4.52
N LEU A 21 -0.02 -6.24 -3.41
CA LEU A 21 -1.05 -5.46 -2.71
C LEU A 21 -1.07 -3.99 -3.18
N LEU A 22 0.08 -3.49 -3.64
CA LEU A 22 0.21 -2.17 -4.24
C LEU A 22 0.73 -2.28 -5.67
N GLU A 23 0.22 -1.40 -6.52
CA GLU A 23 0.83 -1.03 -7.79
C GLU A 23 1.47 0.35 -7.62
N LYS A 24 2.75 0.45 -7.99
CA LYS A 24 3.51 1.68 -7.95
C LYS A 24 3.90 2.08 -9.36
N ASP A 25 3.61 3.32 -9.71
CA ASP A 25 4.09 4.05 -10.88
C ASP A 25 4.95 5.24 -10.40
N ASP A 26 5.70 5.88 -11.29
CA ASP A 26 6.69 6.91 -10.94
C ASP A 26 6.10 8.07 -10.11
N CYS A 27 4.81 8.37 -10.31
CA CYS A 27 4.09 9.45 -9.63
C CYS A 27 2.93 8.99 -8.74
N LYS A 28 2.60 7.69 -8.71
CA LYS A 28 1.36 7.21 -8.07
C LYS A 28 1.55 5.87 -7.36
N ILE A 29 0.93 5.74 -6.20
CA ILE A 29 0.80 4.47 -5.47
C ILE A 29 -0.70 4.19 -5.36
N LYS A 30 -1.12 3.01 -5.80
CA LYS A 30 -2.53 2.57 -5.73
C LYS A 30 -2.62 1.15 -5.18
N LEU A 31 -3.74 0.84 -4.53
CA LEU A 31 -4.06 -0.53 -4.14
C LEU A 31 -4.44 -1.35 -5.38
N THR A 32 -4.02 -2.61 -5.39
CA THR A 32 -4.55 -3.60 -6.33
C THR A 32 -5.91 -4.10 -5.82
N ASN A 33 -6.65 -4.84 -6.65
CA ASN A 33 -7.88 -5.52 -6.20
C ASN A 33 -7.61 -6.44 -4.99
N LYS A 34 -6.44 -7.09 -4.96
CA LYS A 34 -5.98 -7.90 -3.82
C LYS A 34 -5.72 -7.05 -2.58
N GLY A 35 -5.10 -5.88 -2.76
CA GLY A 35 -4.88 -4.90 -1.69
C GLY A 35 -6.19 -4.37 -1.08
N ILE A 36 -7.17 -4.03 -1.94
CA ILE A 36 -8.50 -3.59 -1.51
C ILE A 36 -9.22 -4.69 -0.71
N PHE A 37 -9.21 -5.92 -1.22
CA PHE A 37 -9.84 -7.05 -0.53
C PHE A 37 -9.24 -7.26 0.86
N LEU A 38 -7.90 -7.31 0.96
CA LEU A 38 -7.22 -7.48 2.25
C LEU A 38 -7.51 -6.33 3.22
N ALA A 39 -7.46 -5.08 2.73
CA ALA A 39 -7.75 -3.91 3.54
C ALA A 39 -9.17 -3.97 4.10
N ASN A 40 -10.15 -4.37 3.29
CA ASN A 40 -11.55 -4.51 3.71
C ASN A 40 -11.74 -5.65 4.72
N THR A 41 -11.09 -6.79 4.52
CA THR A 41 -11.13 -7.92 5.48
C THR A 41 -10.58 -7.49 6.83
N VAL A 42 -9.38 -6.92 6.84
CA VAL A 42 -8.73 -6.45 8.07
C VAL A 42 -9.57 -5.36 8.72
N PHE A 43 -10.04 -4.37 7.95
CA PHE A 43 -10.88 -3.29 8.48
C PHE A 43 -12.15 -3.83 9.15
N ARG A 44 -12.77 -4.87 8.59
CA ARG A 44 -13.94 -5.51 9.19
C ARG A 44 -13.63 -6.13 10.56
N GLU A 45 -12.50 -6.81 10.70
CA GLU A 45 -12.04 -7.37 11.98
C GLU A 45 -11.74 -6.30 13.05
N PHE A 46 -11.50 -5.05 12.65
CA PHE A 46 -11.28 -3.94 13.60
C PHE A 46 -12.58 -3.21 14.01
N VAL A 47 -13.65 -3.36 13.23
CA VAL A 47 -14.93 -2.68 13.46
C VAL A 47 -15.96 -3.60 14.13
N ASP A 48 -15.87 -4.91 13.88
CA ASP A 48 -16.63 -5.96 14.59
C ASP A 48 -16.10 -6.16 16.03
#